data_AF-A0A381WYK5-F1
#
_entry.id   AF-A0A381WYK5-F1
#
_cell.length_a   1.000
_cell.length_b   1.000
_cell.length_c   1.000
_cell.angle_alpha   90.00
_cell.angle_beta   90.00
_cell.angle_gamma   90.00
#
_symmetry.space_group_name_H-M   'P 1'
#
loop_
_entity.id
_entity.type
_entity.pdbx_description
1 polymer ?
#
loop_
_entity_poly.entity_id
_entity_poly.type
_entity_poly.pdbx_seq_one_letter_code
_entity_poly.pdbx_strand_id
1 'polypeptide(L)'
;VLPANLFDPAHYEEVRRPLTEASTLPSWCYTTEAFYQREVEQIFLKQWNFACRLDEIPEPGDYMVLDFCGESVIIIRGKDDVVRAFVNVCRHRSARLLDGRGRCRTIVCPYHSWVYGLDGTLARMKGMEQTAQFDPAENGLMPLRTDTWAGFLFVSFAGDDISLEEHLGDMTEQYASYRFADMLCVRRKSYDLNCNWKLYIENAMEDYHTATVHRGSIGNQDCIPVSTTGQWAAIHLEAAETIAVLPE
;
A
#
# COMPACT_ATOMS: atom_id res chain seq x y z
N VAL A 1 16.96 17.96 21.34
CA VAL A 1 17.67 16.91 22.11
C VAL A 1 16.82 15.66 22.02
N LEU A 2 17.40 14.51 21.64
CA LEU A 2 16.65 13.25 21.58
C LEU A 2 16.34 12.76 23.00
N PRO A 3 15.10 12.37 23.32
CA PRO A 3 14.78 11.80 24.63
C PRO A 3 15.40 10.40 24.78
N ALA A 4 15.64 10.00 26.03
CA ALA A 4 16.21 8.69 26.35
C ALA A 4 15.27 7.53 25.96
N ASN A 5 13.94 7.75 26.05
CA ASN A 5 12.93 6.83 25.57
C ASN A 5 12.06 7.55 24.52
N LEU A 6 12.32 7.29 23.24
CA LEU A 6 11.55 7.89 22.14
C LEU A 6 10.04 7.57 22.23
N PHE A 7 9.66 6.47 22.87
CA PHE A 7 8.26 5.99 22.86
C PHE A 7 7.50 6.27 24.15
N ASP A 8 8.05 7.11 25.04
CA ASP A 8 7.30 7.57 26.22
C ASP A 8 6.04 8.34 25.77
N PRO A 9 4.82 7.90 26.16
CA PRO A 9 3.58 8.56 25.78
C PRO A 9 3.52 10.04 26.18
N ALA A 10 4.23 10.46 27.23
CA ALA A 10 4.25 11.84 27.72
C ALA A 10 4.80 12.83 26.67
N HIS A 11 5.70 12.37 25.79
CA HIS A 11 6.22 13.17 24.68
C HIS A 11 5.17 13.57 23.64
N TYR A 12 4.02 12.90 23.64
CA TYR A 12 2.98 13.02 22.62
C TYR A 12 1.67 13.57 23.16
N GLU A 13 1.62 14.04 24.41
CA GLU A 13 0.40 14.59 25.02
C GLU A 13 -0.13 15.79 24.24
N GLU A 14 0.74 16.73 23.85
CA GLU A 14 0.38 17.89 23.04
C GLU A 14 -0.15 17.50 21.65
N VAL A 15 0.35 16.40 21.08
CA VAL A 15 -0.08 15.91 19.74
C VAL A 15 -1.48 15.32 19.79
N ARG A 16 -1.87 14.74 20.93
CA ARG A 16 -3.16 14.05 21.11
C ARG A 16 -4.29 14.97 21.59
N ARG A 17 -4.03 16.26 21.74
CA ARG A 17 -5.07 17.24 22.08
C ARG A 17 -6.07 17.42 20.94
N PRO A 18 -7.25 18.00 21.20
CA PRO A 18 -8.15 18.44 20.13
C PRO A 18 -7.40 19.30 19.11
N LEU A 19 -7.78 19.20 17.83
CA LEU A 19 -7.05 19.82 16.71
C LEU A 19 -6.68 21.30 16.93
N THR A 20 -7.59 22.08 17.53
CA THR A 20 -7.39 23.51 17.81
C THR A 20 -6.34 23.83 18.88
N GLU A 21 -5.92 22.82 19.64
CA GLU A 21 -4.95 22.93 20.75
C GLU A 21 -3.74 22.00 20.54
N ALA A 22 -3.72 21.25 19.45
CA ALA A 22 -2.70 20.25 19.18
C ALA A 22 -1.41 20.87 18.64
N SER A 23 -0.31 20.15 18.85
CA SER A 23 0.99 20.44 18.23
C SER A 23 1.38 19.34 17.25
N THR A 24 2.25 19.66 16.30
CA THR A 24 2.83 18.66 15.38
C THR A 24 3.68 17.64 16.13
N LEU A 25 3.99 16.51 15.50
CA LEU A 25 4.88 15.52 16.10
C LEU A 25 6.25 16.12 16.43
N PRO A 26 6.92 15.63 17.48
CA PRO A 26 8.31 15.98 17.75
C PRO A 26 9.24 15.61 16.57
N SER A 27 10.32 16.37 16.38
CA SER A 27 11.20 16.24 15.22
C SER A 27 11.83 14.85 15.04
N TRP A 28 12.03 14.10 16.12
CA TRP A 28 12.59 12.74 16.06
C TRP A 28 11.66 11.72 15.40
N CYS A 29 10.35 11.96 15.39
CA CYS A 29 9.39 11.11 14.68
C CYS A 29 9.62 11.10 13.17
N TYR A 30 10.25 12.15 12.63
CA TYR A 30 10.51 12.27 11.20
C TYR A 30 11.94 11.85 10.81
N THR A 31 12.86 11.82 11.78
CA THR A 31 14.31 11.79 11.51
C THR A 31 15.04 10.60 12.11
N THR A 32 14.42 9.85 13.02
CA THR A 32 15.07 8.70 13.67
C THR A 32 14.65 7.37 13.08
N GLU A 33 15.65 6.52 12.84
CA GLU A 33 15.45 5.16 12.33
C GLU A 33 14.59 4.31 13.26
N ALA A 34 14.81 4.39 14.57
CA ALA A 34 14.05 3.62 15.54
C ALA A 34 12.54 3.93 15.49
N PHE A 35 12.17 5.20 15.24
CA PHE A 35 10.77 5.57 15.10
C PHE A 35 10.19 5.05 13.78
N TYR A 36 10.93 5.18 12.66
CA TYR A 36 10.52 4.62 11.37
C TYR A 36 10.28 3.11 11.45
N GLN A 37 11.19 2.35 12.06
CA GLN A 37 11.03 0.90 12.21
C GLN A 37 9.76 0.54 13.00
N ARG A 38 9.43 1.30 14.05
CA ARG A 38 8.17 1.12 14.77
C ARG A 38 6.95 1.42 13.89
N GLU A 39 7.02 2.41 13.01
CA GLU A 39 5.93 2.69 12.05
C GLU A 39 5.76 1.55 11.05
N VAL A 40 6.85 0.98 10.56
CA VAL A 40 6.82 -0.23 9.71
C VAL A 40 6.10 -1.37 10.44
N GLU A 41 6.51 -1.69 11.65
CA GLU A 41 5.93 -2.80 12.44
C GLU A 41 4.48 -2.57 12.88
N GLN A 42 4.09 -1.33 13.18
CA GLN A 42 2.80 -1.03 13.80
C GLN A 42 1.76 -0.48 12.84
N ILE A 43 2.18 0.07 11.70
CA ILE A 43 1.30 0.68 10.70
C ILE A 43 1.40 -0.11 9.40
N PHE A 44 2.51 -0.01 8.68
CA PHE A 44 2.60 -0.52 7.31
C PHE A 44 2.42 -2.05 7.23
N LEU A 45 2.99 -2.81 8.17
CA LEU A 45 2.84 -4.27 8.19
C LEU A 45 1.56 -4.76 8.90
N LYS A 46 0.71 -3.85 9.40
CA LYS A 46 -0.54 -4.21 10.10
C LYS A 46 -1.81 -3.71 9.44
N GLN A 47 -1.72 -2.66 8.64
CA GLN A 47 -2.87 -2.05 7.99
C GLN A 47 -3.05 -2.56 6.56
N TRP A 48 -4.21 -2.25 5.98
CA TRP A 48 -4.40 -2.38 4.54
C TRP A 48 -3.61 -1.30 3.80
N ASN A 49 -2.81 -1.71 2.82
CA ASN A 49 -2.02 -0.82 1.99
C ASN A 49 -2.56 -0.84 0.56
N PHE A 50 -2.80 0.33 -0.02
CA PHE A 50 -3.09 0.43 -1.44
C PHE A 50 -1.90 -0.10 -2.25
N ALA A 51 -2.17 -1.00 -3.19
CA ALA A 51 -1.14 -1.68 -3.96
C ALA A 51 -1.10 -1.22 -5.42
N CYS A 52 -2.20 -1.42 -6.14
CA CYS A 52 -2.33 -1.02 -7.54
C CYS A 52 -3.80 -0.96 -7.95
N ARG A 53 -4.06 -0.45 -9.17
CA ARG A 53 -5.35 -0.68 -9.80
C ARG A 53 -5.38 -2.02 -10.54
N LEU A 54 -6.54 -2.65 -10.58
CA LEU A 54 -6.75 -3.93 -11.26
C LEU A 54 -6.54 -3.85 -12.77
N ASP A 55 -6.75 -2.67 -13.38
CA ASP A 55 -6.50 -2.44 -14.81
C ASP A 55 -5.00 -2.39 -15.16
N GLU A 56 -4.11 -2.32 -14.17
CA GLU A 56 -2.66 -2.42 -14.40
C GLU A 56 -2.16 -3.86 -14.59
N ILE A 57 -3.01 -4.86 -14.30
CA ILE A 57 -2.75 -6.30 -14.49
C ILE A 57 -3.99 -6.97 -15.10
N PRO A 58 -4.38 -6.61 -16.33
CA PRO A 58 -5.68 -6.97 -16.90
C PRO A 58 -5.81 -8.46 -17.23
N GLU A 59 -4.73 -9.14 -17.61
CA GLU A 59 -4.80 -10.48 -18.18
C GLU A 59 -4.25 -11.56 -17.24
N PRO A 60 -4.78 -12.80 -17.28
CA PRO A 60 -4.20 -13.91 -16.55
C PRO A 60 -2.70 -14.09 -16.83
N GLY A 61 -1.93 -14.22 -15.75
CA GLY A 61 -0.47 -14.27 -15.76
C GLY A 61 0.22 -12.92 -15.66
N ASP A 62 -0.49 -11.80 -15.85
CA ASP A 62 0.08 -10.48 -15.63
C ASP A 62 0.44 -10.31 -14.16
N TYR A 63 1.63 -9.78 -13.92
CA TYR A 63 2.15 -9.53 -12.59
C TYR A 63 2.88 -8.20 -12.49
N MET A 64 2.96 -7.72 -11.27
CA MET A 64 3.89 -6.67 -10.88
C MET A 64 4.52 -7.00 -9.52
N VAL A 65 5.71 -6.45 -9.30
CA VAL A 65 6.40 -6.53 -8.03
C VAL A 65 6.42 -5.15 -7.39
N LEU A 66 5.98 -5.09 -6.14
CA LEU A 66 6.03 -3.90 -5.30
C LEU A 66 6.97 -4.13 -4.13
N ASP A 67 7.58 -3.07 -3.64
CA ASP A 67 8.38 -3.08 -2.41
C ASP A 67 7.65 -2.22 -1.36
N PHE A 68 7.26 -2.84 -0.25
CA PHE A 68 6.58 -2.18 0.88
C PHE A 68 7.49 -2.20 2.09
N CYS A 69 8.08 -1.04 2.44
CA CYS A 69 8.93 -0.91 3.62
C CYS A 69 10.08 -1.95 3.71
N GLY A 70 10.60 -2.41 2.56
CA GLY A 70 11.63 -3.44 2.47
C GLY A 70 11.12 -4.85 2.15
N GLU A 71 9.81 -5.07 2.20
CA GLU A 71 9.16 -6.34 1.84
C GLU A 71 8.82 -6.37 0.34
N SER A 72 9.37 -7.34 -0.38
CA SER A 72 9.08 -7.53 -1.80
C SER A 72 7.83 -8.40 -1.99
N VAL A 73 6.85 -7.90 -2.74
CA VAL A 73 5.54 -8.51 -2.93
C VAL A 73 5.26 -8.72 -4.41
N ILE A 74 4.88 -9.94 -4.78
CA ILE A 74 4.33 -10.26 -6.10
C ILE A 74 2.82 -10.01 -6.03
N ILE A 75 2.29 -9.23 -6.97
CA ILE A 75 0.86 -9.17 -7.28
C ILE A 75 0.66 -9.83 -8.64
N ILE A 76 -0.25 -10.80 -8.73
CA ILE A 76 -0.44 -11.58 -9.96
C ILE A 76 -1.90 -11.95 -10.18
N ARG A 77 -2.35 -11.87 -11.44
CA ARG A 77 -3.67 -12.37 -11.85
C ARG A 77 -3.60 -13.86 -12.18
N GLY A 78 -4.38 -14.67 -11.47
CA GLY A 78 -4.49 -16.11 -11.69
C GLY A 78 -5.19 -16.47 -13.00
N LYS A 79 -5.13 -17.76 -13.37
CA LYS A 79 -5.87 -18.29 -14.54
C LYS A 79 -7.38 -18.31 -14.34
N ASP A 80 -7.79 -18.25 -13.08
CA ASP A 80 -9.16 -18.14 -12.60
C ASP A 80 -9.63 -16.69 -12.49
N ASP A 81 -8.86 -15.74 -13.05
CA ASP A 81 -9.12 -14.30 -13.04
C ASP A 81 -9.08 -13.64 -11.64
N VAL A 82 -8.66 -14.39 -10.61
CA VAL A 82 -8.48 -13.87 -9.26
C VAL A 82 -7.08 -13.28 -9.10
N VAL A 83 -7.00 -12.02 -8.67
CA VAL A 83 -5.75 -11.35 -8.33
C VAL A 83 -5.32 -11.75 -6.92
N ARG A 84 -4.03 -12.08 -6.76
CA ARG A 84 -3.43 -12.53 -5.50
C ARG A 84 -2.14 -11.78 -5.22
N ALA A 85 -1.75 -11.75 -3.95
CA ALA A 85 -0.44 -11.26 -3.54
C ALA A 85 0.34 -12.33 -2.77
N PHE A 86 1.66 -12.37 -2.98
CA PHE A 86 2.57 -13.29 -2.31
C PHE A 86 3.85 -12.56 -1.89
N VAL A 87 4.46 -12.99 -0.80
CA VAL A 87 5.84 -12.61 -0.49
C VAL A 87 6.76 -13.12 -1.61
N ASN A 88 7.57 -12.24 -2.21
CA ASN A 88 8.41 -12.50 -3.38
C ASN A 88 9.69 -13.28 -3.03
N VAL A 89 9.53 -14.39 -2.32
CA VAL A 89 10.62 -15.17 -1.76
C VAL A 89 10.38 -16.66 -2.01
N CYS A 90 11.30 -17.30 -2.71
CA CYS A 90 11.26 -18.74 -2.93
C CYS A 90 11.35 -19.48 -1.59
N ARG A 91 10.42 -20.40 -1.35
CA ARG A 91 10.38 -21.24 -0.14
C ARG A 91 11.54 -22.22 0.01
N HIS A 92 12.38 -22.39 -1.01
CA HIS A 92 13.55 -23.26 -0.94
C HIS A 92 14.72 -22.59 -0.19
N ARG A 93 15.29 -21.52 -0.76
CA ARG A 93 16.48 -20.82 -0.24
C ARG A 93 16.39 -19.31 -0.45
N SER A 94 15.18 -18.79 -0.32
CA SER A 94 14.86 -17.36 -0.25
C SER A 94 15.30 -16.50 -1.42
N ALA A 95 15.49 -17.09 -2.61
CA ALA A 95 15.72 -16.32 -3.82
C ALA A 95 14.49 -15.48 -4.18
N ARG A 96 14.70 -14.22 -4.56
CA ARG A 96 13.67 -13.37 -5.19
C ARG A 96 13.18 -14.06 -6.47
N LEU A 97 11.87 -14.07 -6.69
CA LEU A 97 11.25 -14.85 -7.77
C LEU A 97 11.01 -14.03 -9.04
N LEU A 98 10.47 -12.82 -8.88
CA LEU A 98 10.12 -11.92 -9.98
C LEU A 98 10.65 -10.51 -9.73
N ASP A 99 10.77 -9.74 -10.81
CA ASP A 99 11.19 -8.34 -10.80
C ASP A 99 10.29 -7.51 -11.73
N GLY A 100 10.10 -6.24 -11.38
CA GLY A 100 9.37 -5.28 -12.22
C GLY A 100 7.95 -5.70 -12.54
N ARG A 101 7.60 -5.70 -13.83
CA ARG A 101 6.28 -6.07 -14.36
C ARG A 101 6.44 -7.02 -15.52
N GLY A 102 5.48 -7.90 -15.72
CA GLY A 102 5.48 -8.80 -16.87
C GLY A 102 4.29 -9.74 -16.89
N ARG A 103 4.41 -10.80 -17.69
CA ARG A 103 3.42 -11.86 -17.80
C ARG A 103 4.09 -13.22 -17.75
N CYS A 104 3.55 -14.18 -16.99
CA CYS A 104 4.08 -15.54 -16.94
C CYS A 104 2.98 -16.60 -16.86
N ARG A 105 3.30 -17.85 -17.25
CA ARG A 105 2.38 -19.00 -17.14
C ARG A 105 2.51 -19.74 -15.81
N THR A 106 3.68 -19.61 -15.19
CA THR A 106 4.12 -20.18 -13.91
C THR A 106 5.26 -19.31 -13.38
N ILE A 107 5.43 -19.24 -12.07
CA ILE A 107 6.53 -18.52 -11.43
C ILE A 107 7.70 -19.50 -11.26
N VAL A 108 8.84 -19.22 -11.88
CA VAL A 108 10.01 -20.13 -11.85
C VAL A 108 11.12 -19.47 -11.05
N CYS A 109 11.53 -20.11 -9.96
CA CYS A 109 12.64 -19.64 -9.15
C CYS A 109 13.94 -19.62 -9.95
N PRO A 110 14.66 -18.48 -10.03
CA PRO A 110 15.88 -18.36 -10.83
C PRO A 110 17.04 -19.18 -10.25
N TYR A 111 16.96 -19.61 -8.98
CA TYR A 111 18.06 -20.30 -8.33
C TYR A 111 18.09 -21.81 -8.64
N HIS A 112 16.99 -22.52 -8.40
CA HIS A 112 16.95 -23.99 -8.52
C HIS A 112 15.73 -24.49 -9.30
N SER A 113 15.02 -23.60 -10.00
CA SER A 113 13.88 -23.97 -10.86
C SER A 113 12.74 -24.68 -10.13
N TRP A 114 12.51 -24.34 -8.86
CA TRP A 114 11.20 -24.59 -8.24
C TRP A 114 10.15 -23.80 -9.02
N VAL A 115 9.04 -24.46 -9.37
CA VAL A 115 7.97 -23.90 -10.19
C VAL A 115 6.73 -23.78 -9.33
N TYR A 116 6.20 -22.57 -9.25
CA TYR A 116 4.95 -22.28 -8.58
C TYR A 116 3.84 -21.99 -9.60
N GLY A 117 2.62 -22.41 -9.28
CA GLY A 117 1.41 -21.96 -9.95
C GLY A 117 1.18 -20.46 -9.73
N LEU A 118 0.25 -19.88 -10.51
CA LEU A 118 -0.16 -18.48 -10.32
C LEU A 118 -1.01 -18.29 -9.05
N ASP A 119 -1.48 -19.40 -8.48
CA ASP A 119 -2.14 -19.51 -7.18
C ASP A 119 -1.15 -19.71 -6.01
N GLY A 120 0.16 -19.73 -6.30
CA GLY A 120 1.22 -19.93 -5.31
C GLY A 120 1.55 -21.38 -4.98
N THR A 121 0.81 -22.36 -5.53
CA THR A 121 1.06 -23.79 -5.25
C THR A 121 2.43 -24.23 -5.77
N LEU A 122 3.17 -25.04 -5.01
CA LEU A 122 4.44 -25.62 -5.49
C LEU A 122 4.16 -26.79 -6.46
N ALA A 123 4.29 -26.52 -7.76
CA ALA A 123 3.94 -27.47 -8.81
C ALA A 123 5.10 -28.37 -9.26
N ARG A 124 6.35 -27.90 -9.15
CA ARG A 124 7.54 -28.70 -9.51
C ARG A 124 8.76 -28.32 -8.68
N MET A 125 9.54 -29.33 -8.31
CA MET A 125 10.67 -29.28 -7.37
C MET A 125 11.74 -30.28 -7.84
N LYS A 126 12.47 -29.91 -8.91
CA LYS A 126 13.41 -30.82 -9.58
C LYS A 126 14.40 -31.43 -8.58
N GLY A 127 14.45 -32.75 -8.50
CA GLY A 127 15.43 -33.49 -7.68
C GLY A 127 15.03 -33.67 -6.22
N MET A 128 13.81 -33.32 -5.83
CA MET A 128 13.30 -33.52 -4.47
C MET A 128 12.37 -34.73 -4.33
N GLU A 129 12.19 -35.52 -5.40
CA GLU A 129 11.27 -36.65 -5.44
C GLU A 129 11.63 -37.77 -4.42
N GLN A 130 12.88 -37.79 -3.96
CA GLN A 130 13.40 -38.74 -2.98
C GLN A 130 13.62 -38.12 -1.59
N THR A 131 13.29 -36.84 -1.41
CA THR A 131 13.45 -36.16 -0.11
C THR A 131 12.42 -36.72 0.87
N ALA A 132 12.89 -37.43 1.89
CA ALA A 132 12.02 -37.99 2.93
C ALA A 132 11.27 -36.86 3.65
N GLN A 133 9.98 -37.08 3.90
CA GLN A 133 9.11 -36.17 4.67
C GLN A 133 8.96 -34.77 4.06
N PHE A 134 9.19 -34.61 2.75
CA PHE A 134 8.90 -33.35 2.06
C PHE A 134 7.47 -33.35 1.51
N ASP A 135 6.62 -32.46 2.03
CA ASP A 135 5.30 -32.20 1.47
C ASP A 135 5.30 -30.92 0.61
N PRO A 136 5.08 -31.02 -0.71
CA PRO A 136 4.94 -29.86 -1.58
C PRO A 136 3.82 -28.90 -1.18
N ALA A 137 2.74 -29.43 -0.59
CA ALA A 137 1.58 -28.63 -0.19
C ALA A 137 1.94 -27.62 0.92
N GLU A 138 2.91 -27.93 1.78
CA GLU A 138 3.39 -27.04 2.84
C GLU A 138 4.40 -25.98 2.34
N ASN A 139 4.82 -26.09 1.08
CA ASN A 139 5.94 -25.33 0.50
C ASN A 139 5.52 -24.40 -0.66
N GLY A 140 4.22 -24.08 -0.77
CA GLY A 140 3.70 -23.02 -1.64
C GLY A 140 4.15 -21.62 -1.22
N LEU A 141 4.00 -20.63 -2.10
CA LEU A 141 4.30 -19.22 -1.78
C LEU A 141 3.47 -18.75 -0.58
N MET A 142 4.05 -17.89 0.24
CA MET A 142 3.34 -17.31 1.39
C MET A 142 2.36 -16.25 0.89
N PRO A 143 1.04 -16.46 1.01
CA PRO A 143 0.06 -15.49 0.53
C PRO A 143 0.02 -14.29 1.48
N LEU A 144 -0.30 -13.12 0.92
CA LEU A 144 -0.73 -11.95 1.66
C LEU A 144 -2.25 -11.82 1.53
N ARG A 145 -2.90 -11.20 2.51
CA ARG A 145 -4.33 -10.88 2.40
C ARG A 145 -4.50 -9.85 1.29
N THR A 146 -5.52 -10.04 0.47
CA THR A 146 -5.89 -9.13 -0.61
C THR A 146 -7.37 -8.91 -0.60
N ASP A 147 -7.79 -7.67 -0.84
CA ASP A 147 -9.18 -7.33 -1.06
C ASP A 147 -9.26 -6.12 -2.00
N THR A 148 -10.44 -5.86 -2.56
CA THR A 148 -10.62 -4.85 -3.59
C THR A 148 -11.79 -3.94 -3.29
N TRP A 149 -11.64 -2.67 -3.64
CA TRP A 149 -12.73 -1.72 -3.67
C TRP A 149 -12.64 -0.89 -4.96
N ALA A 150 -13.71 -0.87 -5.75
CA ALA A 150 -13.86 -0.04 -6.94
C ALA A 150 -12.64 -0.03 -7.91
N GLY A 151 -12.04 -1.19 -8.14
CA GLY A 151 -10.87 -1.36 -9.03
C GLY A 151 -9.52 -1.09 -8.37
N PHE A 152 -9.47 -0.72 -7.09
CA PHE A 152 -8.26 -0.61 -6.29
C PHE A 152 -8.01 -1.91 -5.52
N LEU A 153 -6.81 -2.45 -5.64
CA LEU A 153 -6.34 -3.61 -4.87
C LEU A 153 -5.59 -3.14 -3.62
N PHE A 154 -5.95 -3.73 -2.48
CA PHE A 154 -5.26 -3.54 -1.21
C PHE A 154 -4.59 -4.84 -0.78
N VAL A 155 -3.46 -4.70 -0.09
CA VAL A 155 -2.70 -5.82 0.50
C VAL A 155 -2.50 -5.59 1.99
N SER A 156 -2.53 -6.67 2.78
CA SER A 156 -2.17 -6.64 4.20
C SER A 156 -1.19 -7.76 4.55
N PHE A 157 -0.19 -7.42 5.35
CA PHE A 157 0.84 -8.33 5.87
C PHE A 157 0.44 -8.98 7.20
N ALA A 158 -0.51 -8.38 7.92
CA ALA A 158 -1.02 -8.90 9.18
C ALA A 158 -2.18 -9.87 8.97
N GLY A 159 -2.49 -10.61 10.05
CA GLY A 159 -3.62 -11.54 10.12
C GLY A 159 -4.99 -10.86 10.15
N ASP A 160 -5.99 -11.59 10.66
CA ASP A 160 -7.42 -11.26 10.59
C ASP A 160 -7.90 -10.22 11.62
N ASP A 161 -7.27 -9.04 11.68
CA ASP A 161 -7.68 -8.00 12.64
C ASP A 161 -8.96 -7.25 12.20
N ILE A 162 -9.04 -6.78 10.94
CA ILE A 162 -10.24 -6.15 10.34
C ILE A 162 -10.38 -6.50 8.84
N SER A 163 -11.60 -6.43 8.30
CA SER A 163 -11.86 -6.54 6.85
C SER A 163 -11.44 -5.26 6.11
N LEU A 164 -11.33 -5.29 4.77
CA LEU A 164 -11.11 -4.04 4.01
C LEU A 164 -12.33 -3.12 4.11
N GLU A 165 -13.55 -3.68 4.09
CA GLU A 165 -14.79 -2.92 4.26
C GLU A 165 -14.80 -2.14 5.59
N GLU A 166 -14.45 -2.78 6.70
CA GLU A 166 -14.32 -2.11 8.01
C GLU A 166 -13.20 -1.07 8.04
N HIS A 167 -12.09 -1.34 7.34
CA HIS A 167 -10.97 -0.40 7.24
C HIS A 167 -11.36 0.86 6.46
N LEU A 168 -12.08 0.72 5.35
CA LEU A 168 -12.53 1.85 4.53
C LEU A 168 -13.75 2.56 5.14
N GLY A 169 -14.59 1.83 5.87
CA GLY A 169 -15.83 2.33 6.48
C GLY A 169 -16.70 3.12 5.51
N ASP A 170 -17.06 4.35 5.87
CA ASP A 170 -17.97 5.19 5.08
C ASP A 170 -17.34 5.80 3.81
N MET A 171 -16.04 5.63 3.60
CA MET A 171 -15.35 6.10 2.38
C MET A 171 -16.03 5.55 1.12
N THR A 172 -16.48 4.29 1.18
CA THR A 172 -17.09 3.60 0.04
C THR A 172 -18.40 4.27 -0.41
N GLU A 173 -19.20 4.76 0.54
CA GLU A 173 -20.44 5.50 0.30
C GLU A 173 -20.15 6.94 -0.13
N GLN A 174 -19.24 7.63 0.59
CA GLN A 174 -18.92 9.04 0.33
C GLN A 174 -18.37 9.26 -1.10
N TYR A 175 -17.64 8.29 -1.66
CA TYR A 175 -17.05 8.39 -2.99
C TYR A 175 -17.79 7.56 -4.07
N ALA A 176 -18.98 7.02 -3.79
CA ALA A 176 -19.71 6.17 -4.73
C ALA A 176 -20.02 6.87 -6.08
N SER A 177 -20.22 8.18 -6.07
CA SER A 177 -20.55 8.98 -7.26
C SER A 177 -19.45 9.03 -8.32
N TYR A 178 -18.19 8.79 -7.93
CA TYR A 178 -17.04 8.86 -8.84
C TYR A 178 -16.96 7.67 -9.81
N ARG A 179 -17.68 6.57 -9.55
CA ARG A 179 -17.66 5.36 -10.40
C ARG A 179 -16.24 4.86 -10.69
N PHE A 180 -15.37 4.81 -9.66
CA PHE A 180 -13.95 4.43 -9.83
C PHE A 180 -13.74 3.05 -10.48
N ALA A 181 -14.72 2.14 -10.36
CA ALA A 181 -14.68 0.84 -11.01
C ALA A 181 -14.64 0.93 -12.55
N ASP A 182 -15.19 2.01 -13.13
CA ASP A 182 -15.22 2.23 -14.58
C ASP A 182 -14.00 3.02 -15.09
N MET A 183 -13.14 3.50 -14.18
CA MET A 183 -11.96 4.28 -14.55
C MET A 183 -10.76 3.41 -14.91
N LEU A 184 -9.90 3.93 -15.78
CA LEU A 184 -8.64 3.31 -16.17
C LEU A 184 -7.46 4.24 -15.86
N CYS A 185 -6.33 3.66 -15.48
CA CYS A 185 -5.09 4.38 -15.30
C CYS A 185 -4.49 4.77 -16.67
N VAL A 186 -4.70 6.02 -17.08
CA VAL A 186 -4.15 6.53 -18.36
C VAL A 186 -2.72 7.05 -18.24
N ARG A 187 -2.28 7.41 -17.03
CA ARG A 187 -0.93 7.93 -16.77
C ARG A 187 -0.54 7.69 -15.32
N ARG A 188 0.68 7.20 -15.12
CA ARG A 188 1.33 7.08 -13.80
C ARG A 188 2.61 7.91 -13.76
N LYS A 189 2.85 8.57 -12.64
CA LYS A 189 4.14 9.21 -12.31
C LYS A 189 4.59 8.70 -10.95
N SER A 190 5.90 8.52 -10.81
CA SER A 190 6.54 8.13 -9.56
C SER A 190 7.65 9.12 -9.24
N TYR A 191 7.80 9.44 -7.95
CA TYR A 191 8.78 10.38 -7.45
C TYR A 191 9.45 9.79 -6.21
N ASP A 192 10.78 9.84 -6.18
CA ASP A 192 11.55 9.52 -4.98
C ASP A 192 11.74 10.81 -4.19
N LEU A 193 11.06 10.91 -3.04
CA LEU A 193 11.08 12.10 -2.19
C LEU A 193 12.04 11.89 -1.03
N ASN A 194 13.01 12.78 -0.88
CA ASN A 194 13.95 12.76 0.25
C ASN A 194 13.34 13.42 1.50
N CYS A 195 12.23 12.87 1.97
CA CYS A 195 11.54 13.31 3.17
C CYS A 195 10.89 12.13 3.90
N ASN A 196 10.52 12.33 5.17
CA ASN A 196 9.71 11.34 5.87
C ASN A 196 8.31 11.27 5.25
N TRP A 197 7.73 10.06 5.16
CA TRP A 197 6.40 9.83 4.57
C TRP A 197 5.31 10.69 5.23
N LYS A 198 5.39 10.90 6.55
CA LYS A 198 4.41 11.71 7.30
C LYS A 198 4.39 13.16 6.83
N LEU A 199 5.54 13.74 6.51
CA LEU A 199 5.60 15.13 6.02
C LEU A 199 4.88 15.29 4.68
N TYR A 200 4.96 14.28 3.81
CA TYR A 200 4.22 14.29 2.54
C TYR A 200 2.71 14.22 2.77
N ILE A 201 2.27 13.38 3.71
CA ILE A 201 0.85 13.28 4.08
C ILE A 201 0.37 14.56 4.78
N GLU A 202 1.12 15.09 5.74
CA GLU A 202 0.80 16.34 6.45
C GLU A 202 0.66 17.51 5.46
N ASN A 203 1.58 17.65 4.50
CA ASN A 203 1.46 18.65 3.43
C ASN A 203 0.24 18.42 2.52
N ALA A 204 -0.18 17.16 2.31
CA ALA A 204 -1.37 16.87 1.50
C ALA A 204 -2.69 17.11 2.26
N MET A 205 -2.63 17.19 3.60
CA MET A 205 -3.78 17.31 4.50
C MET A 205 -4.03 18.74 4.98
N GLU A 206 -3.48 19.74 4.30
CA GLU A 206 -3.79 21.16 4.51
C GLU A 206 -3.75 21.96 3.20
N ASP A 207 -4.42 23.12 3.22
CA ASP A 207 -4.48 24.09 2.13
C ASP A 207 -3.71 25.39 2.45
N TYR A 208 -3.11 25.49 3.63
CA TYR A 208 -2.49 26.70 4.15
C TYR A 208 -1.29 27.16 3.30
N HIS A 209 -0.56 26.22 2.70
CA HIS A 209 0.55 26.54 1.80
C HIS A 209 0.10 26.98 0.39
N THR A 210 -1.14 26.72 -0.02
CA THR A 210 -1.57 26.79 -1.42
C THR A 210 -1.49 28.21 -2.00
N ALA A 211 -1.95 29.23 -1.27
CA ALA A 211 -1.88 30.64 -1.68
C ALA A 211 -0.44 31.16 -1.90
N THR A 212 0.55 30.49 -1.30
CA THR A 212 1.97 30.85 -1.41
C THR A 212 2.67 30.00 -2.46
N VAL A 213 2.70 28.68 -2.26
CA VAL A 213 3.48 27.74 -3.09
C VAL A 213 2.80 27.47 -4.43
N HIS A 214 1.47 27.45 -4.45
CA HIS A 214 0.66 27.13 -5.62
C HIS A 214 0.02 28.35 -6.27
N ARG A 215 0.51 29.57 -5.99
CA ARG A 215 0.00 30.82 -6.56
C ARG A 215 -0.08 30.81 -8.09
N GLY A 216 0.85 30.11 -8.76
CA GLY A 216 0.88 29.99 -10.22
C GLY A 216 0.25 28.72 -10.79
N SER A 217 -0.34 27.86 -9.96
CA SER A 217 -0.97 26.61 -10.39
C SER A 217 -2.43 26.53 -9.96
N ILE A 218 -2.71 25.91 -8.81
CA ILE A 218 -4.08 25.67 -8.32
C ILE A 218 -4.63 26.86 -7.50
N GLY A 219 -3.79 27.83 -7.15
CA GLY A 219 -4.21 29.01 -6.40
C GLY A 219 -4.61 28.69 -4.96
N ASN A 220 -5.43 29.58 -4.37
CA ASN A 220 -5.99 29.36 -3.04
C ASN A 220 -7.02 28.23 -3.08
N GLN A 221 -6.99 27.35 -2.09
CA GLN A 221 -7.99 26.31 -1.87
C GLN A 221 -8.59 26.57 -0.49
N ASP A 222 -9.91 26.49 -0.36
CA ASP A 222 -10.63 26.63 0.92
C ASP A 222 -11.19 25.26 1.32
N CYS A 223 -10.31 24.38 1.73
CA CYS A 223 -10.62 23.01 2.10
C CYS A 223 -11.24 22.95 3.50
N ILE A 224 -12.21 22.05 3.70
CA ILE A 224 -12.75 21.74 5.02
C ILE A 224 -12.55 20.26 5.38
N PRO A 225 -12.33 19.93 6.66
CA PRO A 225 -12.20 18.53 7.09
C PRO A 225 -13.53 17.80 6.95
N VAL A 226 -13.46 16.53 6.57
CA VAL A 226 -14.63 15.64 6.43
C VAL A 226 -14.70 14.72 7.65
N SER A 227 -15.89 14.53 8.21
CA SER A 227 -16.10 13.50 9.23
C SER A 227 -16.10 12.13 8.57
N THR A 228 -15.33 11.19 9.13
CA THR A 228 -15.12 9.86 8.55
C THR A 228 -15.43 8.76 9.56
N THR A 229 -15.78 7.59 9.04
CA THR A 229 -15.90 6.32 9.75
C THR A 229 -14.96 5.32 9.07
N GLY A 230 -14.09 4.67 9.85
CA GLY A 230 -13.04 3.78 9.32
C GLY A 230 -11.64 4.31 9.61
N GLN A 231 -10.63 3.80 8.90
CA GLN A 231 -9.21 4.17 9.04
C GLN A 231 -8.77 5.14 7.94
N TRP A 232 -9.51 6.24 7.77
CA TRP A 232 -9.21 7.24 6.75
C TRP A 232 -9.58 8.65 7.22
N ALA A 233 -8.94 9.64 6.63
CA ALA A 233 -9.22 11.06 6.83
C ALA A 233 -9.15 11.78 5.49
N ALA A 234 -9.95 12.83 5.33
CA ALA A 234 -9.95 13.65 4.13
C ALA A 234 -10.25 15.10 4.45
N ILE A 235 -9.73 15.97 3.59
CA ILE A 235 -10.22 17.34 3.42
C ILE A 235 -10.86 17.43 2.04
N HIS A 236 -11.90 18.23 1.90
CA HIS A 236 -12.55 18.47 0.61
C HIS A 236 -12.65 19.95 0.31
N LEU A 237 -12.48 20.29 -0.96
CA LEU A 237 -12.88 21.57 -1.51
C LEU A 237 -14.18 21.37 -2.27
N GLU A 238 -15.24 22.03 -1.82
CA GLU A 238 -16.48 22.09 -2.59
C GLU A 238 -16.31 23.12 -3.72
N ALA A 239 -16.50 22.66 -4.95
CA ALA A 239 -16.46 23.51 -6.13
C ALA A 239 -17.75 23.33 -6.93
N ALA A 240 -18.39 24.44 -7.31
CA ALA A 240 -19.59 24.42 -8.13
C ALA A 240 -19.34 23.88 -9.55
N GLU A 241 -18.09 23.96 -10.02
CA GLU A 241 -17.62 23.42 -11.29
C GLU A 241 -16.31 22.64 -11.06
N THR A 242 -16.07 21.61 -11.87
CA THR A 242 -14.85 20.81 -11.76
C THR A 242 -13.61 21.65 -12.11
N ILE A 243 -12.77 21.94 -11.12
CA ILE A 243 -11.49 22.64 -11.28
C ILE A 243 -10.41 21.71 -11.87
N ALA A 244 -10.70 20.41 -12.04
CA ALA A 244 -9.82 19.47 -12.73
C ALA A 244 -9.71 19.86 -14.21
N VAL A 245 -8.81 20.80 -14.46
CA VAL A 245 -8.28 21.16 -15.76
C VAL A 245 -7.85 19.88 -16.45
N LEU A 246 -8.64 19.45 -17.43
CA LEU A 246 -8.08 18.70 -18.55
C LEU A 246 -6.96 19.60 -19.09
N PRO A 247 -5.70 19.12 -19.13
CA PRO A 247 -4.69 19.86 -19.86
C PRO A 247 -5.18 19.96 -21.31
N GLU A 248 -5.29 21.18 -21.82
CA GLU A 248 -5.36 21.41 -23.26
C GLU A 248 -4.14 20.79 -23.96
#